data_AF-A0A5N5ITN7-F1
#
_entry.id   AF-A0A5N5ITN7-F1
#
_cell.length_a   1.000
_cell.length_b   1.000
_cell.length_c   1.000
_cell.angle_alpha   90.00
_cell.angle_beta   90.00
_cell.angle_gamma   90.00
#
_symmetry.space_group_name_H-M   'P 1'
#
loop_
_entity.id
_entity.type
_entity.pdbx_description
1 polymer ?
#
loop_
_entity_poly.entity_id
_entity_poly.type
_entity_poly.pdbx_seq_one_letter_code
_entity_poly.pdbx_strand_id
1 'polypeptide(L)'
;MGVRGYKPTQKEIYNISTTNNDVYLQLWQELQMLRYLRGGKAPYGKKVTAPYIDQAKTYFNDAVKSNWKSSGLIYYYSFLNLAKALIVSKRYLSGTYLASTNVYHGLSAQTQSINNLLDFEIEIHPKVSRGKKNIFAIFYKAVTGVEWPFNHNVKVTVGDIISYCQDIEHESTNFYGIDKKVLPVYSTIRYSNKEAWFEILCNDEYLNNLLNDLPFELYSLVHKKFVSRFDFSDWKSEYNVHSSQFSRNTLINFKPLSLNGSSLQVRIQEISREAQIALAGFFVYPSHQNLQENYWYFITKLDVGARRLVWRPILSNYLFAFVLSTILRYYPFLFYSDSQDSFISEAWCNQSPETTLRQLLMEFTNPSIRLN
;
A
#
# COMPACT_ATOMS: atom_id res chain seq x y z
N MET A 1 26.94 21.80 18.45
CA MET A 1 27.09 21.24 17.09
C MET A 1 25.71 20.82 16.61
N GLY A 2 25.30 21.24 15.40
CA GLY A 2 23.92 21.09 14.92
C GLY A 2 23.57 19.66 14.47
N VAL A 3 22.30 19.28 14.63
CA VAL A 3 21.72 17.97 14.27
C VAL A 3 21.32 17.97 12.80
N ARG A 4 22.16 17.46 11.89
CA ARG A 4 21.80 17.52 10.46
C ARG A 4 20.92 16.35 10.03
N GLY A 5 19.99 16.62 9.13
CA GLY A 5 19.27 15.59 8.40
C GLY A 5 20.16 14.93 7.35
N TYR A 6 20.03 13.61 7.20
CA TYR A 6 20.55 12.88 6.06
C TYR A 6 19.38 12.39 5.22
N LYS A 7 19.34 12.82 3.95
CA LYS A 7 18.45 12.23 2.95
C LYS A 7 19.03 10.88 2.54
N PRO A 8 18.30 9.76 2.70
CA PRO A 8 18.66 8.53 2.04
C PRO A 8 18.88 8.85 0.57
N THR A 9 20.07 8.58 0.03
CA THR A 9 20.27 8.66 -1.41
C THR A 9 19.21 7.80 -2.06
N GLN A 10 18.22 8.43 -2.72
CA GLN A 10 17.41 7.72 -3.69
C GLN A 10 18.42 7.08 -4.63
N LYS A 11 18.45 5.74 -4.70
CA LYS A 11 19.16 5.06 -5.77
C LYS A 11 18.74 5.75 -7.06
N GLU A 12 19.71 6.16 -7.88
CA GLU A 12 19.45 6.86 -9.14
C GLU A 12 18.23 6.24 -9.82
N ILE A 13 17.17 7.04 -9.83
CA ILE A 13 15.97 6.74 -10.58
C ILE A 13 16.37 7.09 -12.03
N TYR A 14 17.06 6.21 -12.80
CA TYR A 14 17.15 6.26 -14.28
C TYR A 14 15.79 6.59 -14.90
N ASN A 15 15.52 7.86 -15.08
CA ASN A 15 14.35 8.35 -15.79
C ASN A 15 14.28 7.64 -17.15
N ILE A 16 13.26 6.82 -17.34
CA ILE A 16 12.88 6.42 -18.70
C ILE A 16 11.94 7.54 -19.15
N SER A 17 12.51 8.56 -19.79
CA SER A 17 11.73 9.58 -20.48
C SER A 17 11.04 8.90 -21.66
N THR A 18 9.76 8.54 -21.53
CA THR A 18 8.93 8.23 -22.69
C THR A 18 8.04 9.43 -22.99
N THR A 19 7.88 9.71 -24.27
CA THR A 19 7.29 10.95 -24.83
C THR A 19 5.76 10.99 -24.82
N ASN A 20 5.08 10.14 -24.03
CA ASN A 20 3.62 10.07 -23.97
C ASN A 20 3.10 10.32 -22.55
N ASN A 21 2.22 11.33 -22.40
CA ASN A 21 1.54 11.73 -21.16
C ASN A 21 0.50 10.70 -20.65
N ASP A 22 0.45 9.48 -21.18
CA ASP A 22 -0.48 8.44 -20.73
C ASP A 22 0.21 7.52 -19.72
N VAL A 23 -0.04 7.81 -18.44
CA VAL A 23 0.47 7.04 -17.31
C VAL A 23 0.13 5.56 -17.41
N TYR A 24 -1.08 5.20 -17.86
CA TYR A 24 -1.49 3.79 -17.94
C TYR A 24 -0.62 3.03 -18.93
N LEU A 25 -0.30 3.65 -20.06
CA LEU A 25 0.58 3.07 -21.06
C LEU A 25 1.98 2.83 -20.46
N GLN A 26 2.51 3.80 -19.71
CA GLN A 26 3.81 3.67 -19.05
C GLN A 26 3.82 2.54 -18.02
N LEU A 27 2.81 2.48 -17.15
CA LEU A 27 2.66 1.42 -16.13
C LEU A 27 2.65 0.02 -16.76
N TRP A 28 1.88 -0.15 -17.84
CA TRP A 28 1.80 -1.42 -18.54
C TRP A 28 3.06 -1.75 -19.32
N GLN A 29 3.75 -0.75 -19.89
CA GLN A 29 5.06 -0.95 -20.49
C GLN A 29 6.03 -1.48 -19.44
N GLU A 30 6.12 -0.87 -18.26
CA GLU A 30 7.01 -1.32 -17.19
C GLU A 30 6.67 -2.73 -16.69
N LEU A 31 5.39 -3.03 -16.46
CA LEU A 31 4.94 -4.38 -16.09
C LEU A 31 5.27 -5.41 -17.18
N GLN A 32 5.17 -5.05 -18.46
CA GLN A 32 5.59 -5.92 -19.56
C GLN A 32 7.11 -6.04 -19.63
N MET A 33 7.86 -4.98 -19.29
CA MET A 33 9.32 -4.97 -19.23
C MET A 33 9.88 -5.91 -18.17
N LEU A 34 9.12 -6.24 -17.11
CA LEU A 34 9.46 -7.29 -16.14
C LEU A 34 9.77 -8.63 -16.80
N ARG A 35 9.24 -8.90 -18.01
CA ARG A 35 9.54 -10.11 -18.80
C ARG A 35 11.00 -10.15 -19.27
N TYR A 36 11.58 -8.99 -19.51
CA TYR A 36 12.88 -8.83 -20.16
C TYR A 36 14.03 -8.53 -19.19
N LEU A 37 13.76 -8.01 -17.98
CA LEU A 37 14.78 -7.70 -16.98
C LEU A 37 15.66 -8.93 -16.66
N ARG A 38 16.94 -8.91 -17.07
CA ARG A 38 17.98 -9.93 -16.79
C ARG A 38 18.85 -9.52 -15.59
N GLY A 39 19.05 -10.44 -14.65
CA GLY A 39 20.19 -10.40 -13.73
C GLY A 39 19.83 -10.17 -12.27
N GLY A 40 20.25 -11.10 -11.40
CA GLY A 40 20.19 -10.97 -9.93
C GLY A 40 19.40 -12.09 -9.26
N LYS A 41 19.97 -13.30 -9.13
CA LYS A 41 19.49 -14.42 -8.28
C LYS A 41 17.99 -14.81 -8.36
N ALA A 42 17.26 -14.37 -9.36
CA ALA A 42 15.86 -14.72 -9.62
C ALA A 42 15.70 -15.54 -10.91
N PRO A 43 16.02 -16.86 -10.96
CA PRO A 43 15.50 -17.72 -12.02
C PRO A 43 14.05 -18.08 -11.64
N TYR A 44 13.18 -18.17 -12.66
CA TYR A 44 11.74 -18.50 -12.61
C TYR A 44 10.77 -17.35 -12.31
N GLY A 45 10.50 -16.57 -13.36
CA GLY A 45 9.31 -15.68 -13.46
C GLY A 45 8.99 -15.35 -14.92
N LYS A 46 10.04 -15.14 -15.73
CA LYS A 46 9.99 -14.48 -17.05
C LYS A 46 9.01 -15.02 -18.10
N LYS A 47 8.85 -16.34 -18.24
CA LYS A 47 7.86 -16.92 -19.17
C LYS A 47 6.54 -17.31 -18.50
N VAL A 48 6.61 -17.60 -17.20
CA VAL A 48 5.53 -18.23 -16.46
C VAL A 48 4.54 -17.18 -15.93
N THR A 49 5.00 -15.97 -15.64
CA THR A 49 4.15 -14.85 -15.24
C THR A 49 3.60 -14.05 -16.41
N ALA A 50 4.22 -14.15 -17.60
CA ALA A 50 3.85 -13.37 -18.78
C ALA A 50 2.36 -13.53 -19.18
N PRO A 51 1.78 -14.76 -19.25
CA PRO A 51 0.37 -14.91 -19.58
C PRO A 51 -0.56 -14.19 -18.59
N TYR A 52 -0.22 -14.18 -17.30
CA TYR A 52 -1.01 -13.49 -16.29
C TYR A 52 -0.89 -11.96 -16.44
N ILE A 53 0.31 -11.44 -16.72
CA ILE A 53 0.50 -10.00 -16.97
C ILE A 53 -0.24 -9.57 -18.26
N ASP A 54 -0.21 -10.39 -19.32
CA ASP A 54 -0.95 -10.12 -20.56
C ASP A 54 -2.46 -10.11 -20.33
N GLN A 55 -2.99 -11.13 -19.65
CA GLN A 55 -4.42 -11.18 -19.31
C GLN A 55 -4.82 -9.99 -18.43
N ALA A 56 -3.98 -9.63 -17.46
CA ALA A 56 -4.25 -8.48 -16.61
C ALA A 56 -4.33 -7.17 -17.40
N LYS A 57 -3.43 -6.97 -18.39
CA LYS A 57 -3.45 -5.80 -19.27
C LYS A 57 -4.72 -5.76 -20.11
N THR A 58 -5.12 -6.89 -20.70
CA THR A 58 -6.36 -7.00 -21.48
C THR A 58 -7.56 -6.60 -20.62
N TYR A 59 -7.73 -7.24 -19.46
CA TYR A 59 -8.82 -6.89 -18.54
C TYR A 59 -8.77 -5.42 -18.11
N PHE A 60 -7.61 -4.87 -17.80
CA PHE A 60 -7.50 -3.47 -17.40
C PHE A 60 -7.95 -2.52 -18.51
N ASN A 61 -7.48 -2.75 -19.74
CA ASN A 61 -7.87 -1.93 -20.89
C ASN A 61 -9.36 -2.04 -21.21
N ASP A 62 -9.94 -3.24 -21.05
CA ASP A 62 -11.37 -3.45 -21.20
C ASP A 62 -12.16 -2.73 -20.11
N ALA A 63 -11.67 -2.74 -18.86
CA ALA A 63 -12.29 -2.07 -17.73
C ALA A 63 -12.32 -0.55 -17.92
N VAL A 64 -11.22 0.07 -18.36
CA VAL A 64 -11.12 1.52 -18.64
C VAL A 64 -12.11 1.97 -19.71
N LYS A 65 -12.43 1.10 -20.68
CA LYS A 65 -13.39 1.39 -21.77
C LYS A 65 -14.83 1.02 -21.42
N SER A 66 -15.03 0.31 -20.31
CA SER A 66 -16.35 -0.17 -19.88
C SER A 66 -17.07 0.90 -19.07
N ASN A 67 -18.39 0.78 -18.99
CA ASN A 67 -19.16 1.53 -18.00
C ASN A 67 -18.68 1.17 -16.57
N TRP A 68 -18.61 2.15 -15.68
CA TRP A 68 -18.08 1.98 -14.31
C TRP A 68 -18.78 0.86 -13.52
N LYS A 69 -20.07 0.60 -13.81
CA LYS A 69 -20.86 -0.47 -13.17
C LYS A 69 -20.30 -1.85 -13.48
N SER A 70 -19.75 -2.02 -14.68
CA SER A 70 -19.11 -3.26 -15.12
C SER A 70 -17.60 -3.28 -14.89
N SER A 71 -16.96 -2.11 -14.81
CA SER A 71 -15.50 -2.01 -14.75
C SER A 71 -14.93 -2.64 -13.47
N GLY A 72 -15.61 -2.53 -12.32
CA GLY A 72 -15.17 -3.16 -11.06
C GLY A 72 -14.94 -4.67 -11.16
N LEU A 73 -15.84 -5.40 -11.85
CA LEU A 73 -15.68 -6.83 -12.16
C LEU A 73 -14.41 -7.09 -12.97
N ILE A 74 -14.18 -6.26 -13.98
CA ILE A 74 -13.09 -6.46 -14.93
C ILE A 74 -11.75 -6.06 -14.27
N TYR A 75 -11.70 -4.99 -13.48
CA TYR A 75 -10.56 -4.61 -12.66
C TYR A 75 -10.19 -5.71 -11.66
N TYR A 76 -11.18 -6.34 -11.01
CA TYR A 76 -10.91 -7.47 -10.12
C TYR A 76 -10.14 -8.60 -10.83
N TYR A 77 -10.55 -8.98 -12.05
CA TYR A 77 -9.82 -10.00 -12.81
C TYR A 77 -8.44 -9.53 -13.27
N SER A 78 -8.27 -8.24 -13.56
CA SER A 78 -6.95 -7.67 -13.81
C SER A 78 -6.03 -7.82 -12.59
N PHE A 79 -6.48 -7.37 -11.43
CA PHE A 79 -5.69 -7.40 -10.19
C PHE A 79 -5.46 -8.82 -9.68
N LEU A 80 -6.42 -9.73 -9.84
CA LEU A 80 -6.23 -11.16 -9.55
C LEU A 80 -5.08 -11.74 -10.38
N ASN A 81 -5.00 -11.41 -11.67
CA ASN A 81 -3.93 -11.89 -12.52
C ASN A 81 -2.57 -11.26 -12.17
N LEU A 82 -2.52 -9.98 -11.79
CA LEU A 82 -1.29 -9.36 -11.27
C LEU A 82 -0.87 -9.95 -9.92
N ALA A 83 -1.80 -10.21 -9.00
CA ALA A 83 -1.52 -10.88 -7.73
C ALA A 83 -0.92 -12.27 -7.96
N LYS A 84 -1.49 -13.06 -8.88
CA LYS A 84 -0.95 -14.35 -9.32
C LYS A 84 0.48 -14.23 -9.85
N ALA A 85 0.74 -13.26 -10.73
CA ALA A 85 2.07 -13.00 -11.26
C ALA A 85 3.06 -12.62 -10.14
N LEU A 86 2.65 -11.77 -9.20
CA LEU A 86 3.48 -11.33 -8.08
C LEU A 86 3.87 -12.48 -7.17
N ILE A 87 2.89 -13.33 -6.80
CA ILE A 87 3.10 -14.52 -5.96
C ILE A 87 4.16 -15.45 -6.57
N VAL A 88 4.12 -15.66 -7.89
CA VAL A 88 5.10 -16.48 -8.60
C VAL A 88 6.45 -15.79 -8.65
N SER A 89 6.50 -14.49 -8.97
CA SER A 89 7.74 -13.71 -8.99
C SER A 89 8.45 -13.68 -7.64
N LYS A 90 7.71 -13.62 -6.54
CA LYS A 90 8.24 -13.65 -5.16
C LYS A 90 8.52 -15.08 -4.66
N ARG A 91 8.29 -16.11 -5.49
CA ARG A 91 8.50 -17.54 -5.18
C ARG A 91 7.65 -18.08 -4.02
N TYR A 92 6.52 -17.47 -3.72
CA TYR A 92 5.59 -18.05 -2.74
C TYR A 92 4.78 -19.21 -3.33
N LEU A 93 4.72 -19.30 -4.67
CA LEU A 93 4.12 -20.40 -5.38
C LEU A 93 4.85 -20.67 -6.71
N SER A 94 4.97 -21.93 -7.12
CA SER A 94 5.43 -22.24 -8.47
C SER A 94 4.32 -21.96 -9.47
N GLY A 95 4.67 -21.52 -10.68
CA GLY A 95 3.64 -21.31 -11.69
C GLY A 95 3.01 -22.59 -12.23
N THR A 96 3.69 -23.75 -12.11
CA THR A 96 3.08 -25.05 -12.38
C THR A 96 1.94 -25.36 -11.41
N TYR A 97 2.12 -25.06 -10.13
CA TYR A 97 1.07 -25.25 -9.13
C TYR A 97 -0.05 -24.22 -9.31
N LEU A 98 0.28 -22.98 -9.69
CA LEU A 98 -0.71 -21.95 -9.99
C LEU A 98 -1.63 -22.32 -11.16
N ALA A 99 -1.12 -23.05 -12.15
CA ALA A 99 -1.91 -23.56 -13.28
C ALA A 99 -2.76 -24.79 -12.94
N SER A 100 -2.67 -25.33 -11.72
CA SER A 100 -3.42 -26.52 -11.29
C SER A 100 -4.79 -26.17 -10.70
N THR A 101 -5.65 -27.18 -10.51
CA THR A 101 -6.95 -27.04 -9.81
C THR A 101 -6.83 -26.91 -8.29
N ASN A 102 -5.59 -26.89 -7.77
CA ASN A 102 -5.26 -26.79 -6.35
C ASN A 102 -5.07 -25.34 -5.87
N VAL A 103 -5.45 -24.35 -6.67
CA VAL A 103 -5.53 -22.95 -6.27
C VAL A 103 -6.92 -22.39 -6.48
N TYR A 104 -7.29 -21.41 -5.67
CA TYR A 104 -8.55 -20.68 -5.78
C TYR A 104 -8.36 -19.26 -5.27
N HIS A 105 -9.20 -18.31 -5.69
CA HIS A 105 -9.01 -16.90 -5.35
C HIS A 105 -9.17 -16.62 -3.84
N GLY A 106 -9.99 -17.43 -3.15
CA GLY A 106 -10.10 -17.47 -1.69
C GLY A 106 -10.81 -16.30 -1.03
N LEU A 107 -11.63 -15.62 -1.81
CA LEU A 107 -12.67 -14.72 -1.35
C LEU A 107 -14.02 -15.37 -1.63
N SER A 108 -15.04 -15.06 -0.87
CA SER A 108 -16.43 -15.32 -1.24
C SER A 108 -17.32 -14.27 -0.60
N ALA A 109 -18.52 -14.14 -1.13
CA ALA A 109 -19.57 -13.35 -0.55
C ALA A 109 -20.87 -14.07 -0.90
N GLN A 110 -21.65 -14.40 0.12
CA GLN A 110 -22.96 -15.03 -0.07
C GLN A 110 -24.01 -13.97 -0.42
N THR A 111 -25.21 -14.42 -0.78
CA THR A 111 -26.37 -13.52 -0.84
C THR A 111 -26.68 -12.99 0.56
N GLN A 112 -26.88 -11.68 0.70
CA GLN A 112 -26.92 -10.90 1.93
C GLN A 112 -28.05 -9.89 1.80
N SER A 113 -28.73 -9.62 2.92
CA SER A 113 -29.75 -8.57 2.97
C SER A 113 -29.10 -7.29 3.48
N ILE A 114 -28.47 -6.53 2.57
CA ILE A 114 -27.84 -5.25 2.90
C ILE A 114 -28.62 -4.07 2.31
N ASN A 115 -28.69 -2.98 3.08
CA ASN A 115 -29.29 -1.71 2.64
C ASN A 115 -28.23 -0.67 2.28
N ASN A 116 -26.97 -0.89 2.69
CA ASN A 116 -25.85 0.02 2.51
C ASN A 116 -24.62 -0.80 2.09
N LEU A 117 -23.81 -0.24 1.19
CA LEU A 117 -22.55 -0.81 0.72
C LEU A 117 -21.56 -1.13 1.85
N LEU A 118 -21.47 -0.31 2.89
CA LEU A 118 -20.53 -0.47 4.01
C LEU A 118 -20.72 -1.78 4.76
N ASP A 119 -21.96 -2.24 4.86
CA ASP A 119 -22.33 -3.47 5.56
C ASP A 119 -22.03 -4.73 4.73
N PHE A 120 -21.61 -4.58 3.48
CA PHE A 120 -21.31 -5.70 2.61
C PHE A 120 -20.17 -6.53 3.19
N GLU A 121 -20.46 -7.79 3.56
CA GLU A 121 -19.49 -8.71 4.12
C GLU A 121 -18.73 -9.47 3.03
N ILE A 122 -17.41 -9.51 3.18
CA ILE A 122 -16.50 -10.31 2.39
C ILE A 122 -15.98 -11.43 3.28
N GLU A 123 -16.18 -12.67 2.86
CA GLU A 123 -15.62 -13.85 3.51
C GLU A 123 -14.24 -14.17 2.91
N ILE A 124 -13.22 -14.18 3.76
CA ILE A 124 -11.85 -14.52 3.40
C ILE A 124 -11.54 -15.91 3.94
N HIS A 125 -11.24 -16.84 3.04
CA HIS A 125 -10.97 -18.23 3.38
C HIS A 125 -9.57 -18.43 4.01
N PRO A 126 -9.32 -19.52 4.74
CA PRO A 126 -8.01 -19.81 5.28
C PRO A 126 -6.97 -20.03 4.18
N LYS A 127 -5.69 -19.97 4.57
CA LYS A 127 -4.54 -20.15 3.65
C LYS A 127 -4.63 -21.44 2.83
N VAL A 128 -5.13 -22.52 3.45
CA VAL A 128 -5.37 -23.81 2.80
C VAL A 128 -6.78 -24.28 3.16
N SER A 129 -7.56 -24.67 2.16
CA SER A 129 -8.88 -25.28 2.34
C SER A 129 -9.01 -26.47 1.40
N ARG A 130 -9.36 -27.65 1.95
CA ARG A 130 -9.50 -28.91 1.20
C ARG A 130 -8.28 -29.22 0.30
N GLY A 131 -7.07 -28.98 0.81
CA GLY A 131 -5.81 -29.18 0.07
C GLY A 131 -5.49 -28.10 -0.98
N LYS A 132 -6.39 -27.13 -1.21
CA LYS A 132 -6.19 -26.03 -2.15
C LYS A 132 -5.62 -24.80 -1.46
N LYS A 133 -4.75 -24.07 -2.14
CA LYS A 133 -4.15 -22.82 -1.66
C LYS A 133 -4.95 -21.59 -2.06
N ASN A 134 -5.16 -20.70 -1.10
CA ASN A 134 -5.85 -19.42 -1.27
C ASN A 134 -4.90 -18.36 -1.86
N ILE A 135 -5.24 -17.81 -3.04
CA ILE A 135 -4.46 -16.73 -3.69
C ILE A 135 -4.44 -15.46 -2.86
N PHE A 136 -5.56 -15.00 -2.29
CA PHE A 136 -5.59 -13.81 -1.44
C PHE A 136 -4.66 -13.96 -0.22
N ALA A 137 -4.69 -15.10 0.47
CA ALA A 137 -3.83 -15.33 1.64
C ALA A 137 -2.32 -15.28 1.28
N ILE A 138 -1.95 -15.75 0.09
CA ILE A 138 -0.56 -15.69 -0.38
C ILE A 138 -0.23 -14.28 -0.91
N PHE A 139 -1.19 -13.58 -1.51
CA PHE A 139 -1.04 -12.19 -1.93
C PHE A 139 -0.83 -11.26 -0.74
N TYR A 140 -1.60 -11.45 0.35
CA TYR A 140 -1.40 -10.79 1.64
C TYR A 140 0.06 -10.93 2.11
N LYS A 141 0.61 -12.16 2.09
CA LYS A 141 2.02 -12.37 2.41
C LYS A 141 2.96 -11.64 1.45
N ALA A 142 2.62 -11.59 0.17
CA ALA A 142 3.48 -10.95 -0.82
C ALA A 142 3.64 -9.44 -0.61
N VAL A 143 2.61 -8.76 -0.11
CA VAL A 143 2.60 -7.29 0.07
C VAL A 143 2.85 -6.84 1.52
N THR A 144 2.63 -7.72 2.51
CA THR A 144 2.87 -7.41 3.93
C THR A 144 4.16 -8.04 4.46
N GLY A 145 4.67 -9.10 3.83
CA GLY A 145 5.72 -9.95 4.36
C GLY A 145 5.26 -10.91 5.48
N VAL A 146 4.00 -10.83 5.92
CA VAL A 146 3.43 -11.59 7.04
C VAL A 146 2.48 -12.66 6.52
N GLU A 147 2.48 -13.85 7.12
CA GLU A 147 1.54 -14.92 6.76
C GLU A 147 0.10 -14.55 7.13
N TRP A 148 -0.87 -14.96 6.30
CA TRP A 148 -2.29 -14.84 6.66
C TRP A 148 -2.56 -15.64 7.94
N PRO A 149 -3.03 -14.99 9.02
CA PRO A 149 -2.96 -15.59 10.35
C PRO A 149 -4.14 -16.52 10.70
N PHE A 150 -5.15 -16.62 9.83
CA PHE A 150 -6.37 -17.36 10.13
C PHE A 150 -6.41 -18.73 9.44
N ASN A 151 -6.76 -19.74 10.23
CA ASN A 151 -7.00 -21.12 9.79
C ASN A 151 -8.50 -21.43 9.63
N HIS A 152 -9.36 -20.41 9.77
CA HIS A 152 -10.81 -20.47 9.55
C HIS A 152 -11.22 -19.31 8.63
N ASN A 153 -12.47 -19.33 8.16
CA ASN A 153 -13.03 -18.23 7.39
C ASN A 153 -13.24 -17.03 8.29
N VAL A 154 -12.81 -15.85 7.84
CA VAL A 154 -13.06 -14.59 8.55
C VAL A 154 -13.88 -13.66 7.67
N LYS A 155 -14.63 -12.77 8.31
CA LYS A 155 -15.43 -11.76 7.62
C LYS A 155 -14.81 -10.39 7.83
N VAL A 156 -14.83 -9.60 6.77
CA VAL A 156 -14.45 -8.19 6.75
C VAL A 156 -15.52 -7.44 5.98
N THR A 157 -15.97 -6.31 6.50
CA THR A 157 -16.97 -5.46 5.83
C THR A 157 -16.30 -4.46 4.90
N VAL A 158 -17.07 -3.85 4.00
CA VAL A 158 -16.57 -2.71 3.23
C VAL A 158 -16.19 -1.56 4.16
N GLY A 159 -16.97 -1.30 5.21
CA GLY A 159 -16.66 -0.27 6.21
C GLY A 159 -15.27 -0.43 6.85
N ASP A 160 -14.85 -1.68 7.08
CA ASP A 160 -13.52 -1.97 7.63
C ASP A 160 -12.37 -1.59 6.69
N ILE A 161 -12.57 -1.68 5.36
CA ILE A 161 -11.50 -1.58 4.37
C ILE A 161 -11.50 -0.30 3.54
N ILE A 162 -12.63 0.39 3.42
CA ILE A 162 -12.79 1.53 2.50
C ILE A 162 -11.91 2.72 2.89
N SER A 163 -11.66 2.90 4.18
CA SER A 163 -10.78 3.92 4.75
C SER A 163 -9.29 3.77 4.38
N TYR A 164 -8.93 2.63 3.78
CA TYR A 164 -7.60 2.37 3.25
C TYR A 164 -7.48 2.63 1.73
N CYS A 165 -8.60 2.90 1.06
CA CYS A 165 -8.62 3.28 -0.35
C CYS A 165 -8.34 4.78 -0.47
N GLN A 166 -7.05 5.14 -0.49
CA GLN A 166 -6.59 6.53 -0.41
C GLN A 166 -7.25 7.48 -1.44
N ASP A 167 -7.54 6.99 -2.65
CA ASP A 167 -8.02 7.85 -3.74
C ASP A 167 -9.52 8.18 -3.63
N ILE A 168 -10.24 7.49 -2.74
CA ILE A 168 -11.65 7.77 -2.43
C ILE A 168 -11.84 8.12 -0.94
N GLU A 169 -10.75 8.46 -0.27
CA GLU A 169 -10.75 8.72 1.17
C GLU A 169 -11.62 9.94 1.50
N HIS A 170 -11.54 11.00 0.70
CA HIS A 170 -12.29 12.23 0.92
C HIS A 170 -13.81 11.97 0.84
N GLU A 171 -14.24 11.25 -0.19
CA GLU A 171 -15.60 10.80 -0.40
C GLU A 171 -16.08 9.91 0.74
N SER A 172 -15.24 8.96 1.16
CA SER A 172 -15.56 8.03 2.25
C SER A 172 -15.78 8.76 3.58
N THR A 173 -14.93 9.74 3.90
CA THR A 173 -15.09 10.56 5.11
C THR A 173 -16.34 11.44 5.01
N ASN A 174 -16.60 12.08 3.87
CA ASN A 174 -17.72 13.02 3.73
C ASN A 174 -19.09 12.31 3.73
N PHE A 175 -19.22 11.18 3.03
CA PHE A 175 -20.51 10.49 2.93
C PHE A 175 -20.81 9.61 4.12
N TYR A 176 -19.78 8.95 4.67
CA TYR A 176 -19.96 7.92 5.68
C TYR A 176 -19.38 8.26 7.05
N GLY A 177 -18.67 9.39 7.18
CA GLY A 177 -18.03 9.76 8.45
C GLY A 177 -16.90 8.81 8.86
N ILE A 178 -16.31 8.09 7.91
CA ILE A 178 -15.26 7.10 8.19
C ILE A 178 -13.89 7.79 8.30
N ASP A 179 -13.20 7.51 9.40
CA ASP A 179 -11.86 8.02 9.67
C ASP A 179 -10.80 7.44 8.72
N LYS A 180 -9.86 8.31 8.37
CA LYS A 180 -8.67 8.03 7.56
C LYS A 180 -7.76 6.97 8.18
N LYS A 181 -7.33 5.99 7.39
CA LYS A 181 -6.36 4.93 7.83
C LYS A 181 -5.03 4.98 7.07
N VAL A 182 -4.92 5.86 6.07
CA VAL A 182 -3.70 6.12 5.29
C VAL A 182 -3.21 7.53 5.63
N LEU A 183 -2.28 7.62 6.58
CA LEU A 183 -1.90 8.88 7.20
C LEU A 183 -0.59 9.42 6.58
N PRO A 184 -0.59 10.61 5.96
CA PRO A 184 0.64 11.20 5.46
C PRO A 184 1.55 11.59 6.64
N VAL A 185 2.78 11.11 6.62
CA VAL A 185 3.81 11.41 7.62
C VAL A 185 5.11 11.78 6.93
N TYR A 186 5.83 12.78 7.44
CA TYR A 186 7.17 13.08 6.94
C TYR A 186 8.20 12.32 7.76
N SER A 187 9.29 11.87 7.13
CA SER A 187 10.37 11.23 7.89
C SER A 187 11.76 11.57 7.38
N THR A 188 12.72 11.51 8.30
CA THR A 188 14.13 11.78 8.04
C THR A 188 15.02 10.92 8.94
N ILE A 189 16.30 10.80 8.58
CA ILE A 189 17.34 10.25 9.46
C ILE A 189 18.15 11.41 10.00
N ARG A 190 18.21 11.52 11.32
CA ARG A 190 18.99 12.52 12.03
C ARG A 190 20.32 11.93 12.48
N TYR A 191 21.35 12.77 12.56
CA TYR A 191 22.62 12.40 13.18
C TYR A 191 23.21 13.56 13.98
N SER A 192 23.77 13.24 15.14
CA SER A 192 24.46 14.19 16.02
C SER A 192 25.35 13.45 17.01
N ASN A 193 26.48 14.03 17.42
CA ASN A 193 27.31 13.54 18.53
C ASN A 193 27.60 12.03 18.55
N LYS A 194 27.96 11.45 17.39
CA LYS A 194 28.16 10.00 17.21
C LYS A 194 26.90 9.17 17.49
N GLU A 195 25.74 9.71 17.21
CA GLU A 195 24.48 8.99 17.21
C GLU A 195 23.71 9.30 15.95
N ALA A 196 22.87 8.38 15.52
CA ALA A 196 21.89 8.65 14.48
C ALA A 196 20.57 7.92 14.79
N TRP A 197 19.47 8.54 14.40
CA TRP A 197 18.12 8.07 14.69
C TRP A 197 17.16 8.37 13.55
N PHE A 198 16.05 7.65 13.51
CA PHE A 198 14.94 7.94 12.61
C PHE A 198 13.96 8.90 13.29
N GLU A 199 13.41 9.84 12.53
CA GLU A 199 12.49 10.86 13.04
C GLU A 199 11.27 10.96 12.12
N ILE A 200 10.08 11.03 12.73
CA ILE A 200 8.80 11.21 12.02
C ILE A 200 8.17 12.53 12.49
N LEU A 201 7.63 13.29 11.54
CA LEU A 201 6.72 14.39 11.79
C LEU A 201 5.29 13.95 11.41
N CYS A 202 4.40 13.86 12.40
CA CYS A 202 3.02 13.39 12.26
C CYS A 202 2.03 14.47 12.70
N ASN A 203 0.90 14.63 12.01
CA ASN A 203 -0.16 15.53 12.43
C ASN A 203 -0.78 15.08 13.76
N ASP A 204 -0.97 16.03 14.69
CA ASP A 204 -1.55 15.79 16.01
C ASP A 204 -2.92 15.11 15.94
N GLU A 205 -3.72 15.41 14.91
CA GLU A 205 -5.02 14.80 14.64
C GLU A 205 -4.92 13.26 14.54
N TYR A 206 -3.80 12.76 14.03
CA TYR A 206 -3.58 11.33 13.75
C TYR A 206 -2.56 10.68 14.70
N LEU A 207 -1.98 11.45 15.62
CA LEU A 207 -0.91 10.99 16.50
C LEU A 207 -1.33 9.75 17.29
N ASN A 208 -2.50 9.77 17.91
CA ASN A 208 -2.98 8.64 18.72
C ASN A 208 -3.12 7.35 17.89
N ASN A 209 -3.61 7.45 16.65
CA ASN A 209 -3.74 6.30 15.76
C ASN A 209 -2.38 5.68 15.46
N LEU A 210 -1.38 6.52 15.20
CA LEU A 210 -0.02 6.08 14.95
C LEU A 210 0.63 5.48 16.21
N LEU A 211 0.46 6.10 17.38
CA LEU A 211 1.05 5.62 18.64
C LEU A 211 0.44 4.30 19.13
N ASN A 212 -0.84 4.04 18.83
CA ASN A 212 -1.51 2.77 19.14
C ASN A 212 -0.94 1.57 18.37
N ASP A 213 -0.21 1.84 17.29
CA ASP A 213 0.32 0.84 16.37
C ASP A 213 1.85 0.70 16.45
N LEU A 214 2.54 1.77 16.82
CA LEU A 214 3.98 1.74 17.06
C LEU A 214 4.33 1.11 18.42
N PRO A 215 5.31 0.20 18.47
CA PRO A 215 5.83 -0.30 19.75
C PRO A 215 6.45 0.85 20.57
N PHE A 216 5.93 1.09 21.77
CA PHE A 216 6.33 2.22 22.63
C PHE A 216 7.82 2.17 23.01
N GLU A 217 8.42 0.97 22.98
CA GLU A 217 9.83 0.77 23.27
C GLU A 217 10.75 1.30 22.18
N LEU A 218 10.24 1.67 21.00
CA LEU A 218 11.05 2.09 19.86
C LEU A 218 11.20 3.60 19.75
N TYR A 219 10.40 4.40 20.46
CA TYR A 219 10.36 5.84 20.27
C TYR A 219 10.25 6.66 21.57
N SER A 220 10.55 7.95 21.44
CA SER A 220 10.27 9.01 22.41
C SER A 220 9.52 10.15 21.72
N LEU A 221 8.60 10.77 22.45
CA LEU A 221 7.84 11.92 21.95
C LEU A 221 8.60 13.20 22.26
N VAL A 222 8.87 14.01 21.24
CA VAL A 222 9.38 15.36 21.41
C VAL A 222 8.20 16.31 21.37
N HIS A 223 7.73 16.72 22.56
CA HIS A 223 6.67 17.71 22.64
C HIS A 223 7.11 19.02 21.97
N LYS A 224 6.18 19.67 21.26
CA LYS A 224 6.39 20.92 20.50
C LYS A 224 7.21 21.99 21.22
N LYS A 225 7.01 22.16 22.52
CA LYS A 225 7.73 23.14 23.36
C LYS A 225 9.24 22.88 23.47
N PHE A 226 9.70 21.68 23.11
CA PHE A 226 11.09 21.26 23.17
C PHE A 226 11.75 21.12 21.80
N VAL A 227 11.00 21.36 20.71
CA VAL A 227 11.60 21.36 19.37
C VAL A 227 12.48 22.59 19.23
N SER A 228 13.75 22.39 18.91
CA SER A 228 14.68 23.51 18.80
C SER A 228 14.39 24.33 17.54
N ARG A 229 14.74 25.62 17.56
CA ARG A 229 14.69 26.48 16.35
C ARG A 229 15.52 25.91 15.21
N PHE A 230 16.57 25.15 15.54
CA PHE A 230 17.44 24.48 14.59
C PHE A 230 16.70 23.32 13.90
N ASP A 231 16.05 22.44 14.66
CA ASP A 231 15.26 21.33 14.09
C ASP A 231 14.14 21.85 13.17
N PHE A 232 13.48 22.94 13.58
CA PHE A 232 12.48 23.61 12.76
C PHE A 232 13.06 24.16 11.44
N SER A 233 14.23 24.81 11.49
CA SER A 233 14.91 25.33 10.29
C SER A 233 15.31 24.22 9.33
N ASP A 234 15.80 23.11 9.86
CA ASP A 234 16.19 21.94 9.07
C ASP A 234 14.97 21.31 8.39
N TRP A 235 13.88 21.06 9.14
CA TRP A 235 12.62 20.56 8.54
C TRP A 235 12.07 21.50 7.47
N LYS A 236 12.09 22.81 7.71
CA LYS A 236 11.64 23.81 6.75
C LYS A 236 12.49 23.79 5.47
N SER A 237 13.81 23.71 5.60
CA SER A 237 14.73 23.75 4.45
C SER A 237 14.77 22.43 3.67
N GLU A 238 14.65 21.28 4.35
CA GLU A 238 14.78 19.96 3.72
C GLU A 238 13.48 19.44 3.11
N TYR A 239 12.33 19.84 3.67
CA TYR A 239 11.00 19.29 3.37
C TYR A 239 9.93 20.34 3.04
N ASN A 240 10.29 21.63 2.91
CA ASN A 240 9.35 22.74 2.67
C ASN A 240 8.19 22.82 3.69
N VAL A 241 8.35 22.25 4.89
CA VAL A 241 7.31 22.26 5.92
C VAL A 241 7.14 23.69 6.44
N HIS A 242 5.94 24.25 6.26
CA HIS A 242 5.62 25.59 6.73
C HIS A 242 5.47 25.65 8.26
N SER A 243 5.68 26.82 8.86
CA SER A 243 5.50 27.04 10.31
C SER A 243 4.12 26.65 10.81
N SER A 244 3.07 26.89 10.02
CA SER A 244 1.70 26.49 10.32
C SER A 244 1.52 24.97 10.35
N GLN A 245 2.15 24.23 9.44
CA GLN A 245 2.14 22.76 9.43
C GLN A 245 2.87 22.23 10.67
N PHE A 246 4.05 22.76 10.97
CA PHE A 246 4.83 22.34 12.14
C PHE A 246 4.08 22.57 13.45
N SER A 247 3.32 23.67 13.55
CA SER A 247 2.48 23.96 14.72
C SER A 247 1.36 22.96 14.96
N ARG A 248 1.00 22.14 13.96
CA ARG A 248 -0.03 21.10 14.01
C ARG A 248 0.53 19.68 14.01
N ASN A 249 1.86 19.54 14.04
CA ASN A 249 2.51 18.24 13.97
C ASN A 249 3.39 17.96 15.22
N THR A 250 3.47 16.70 15.62
CA THR A 250 4.32 16.20 16.70
C THR A 250 5.51 15.43 16.13
N LEU A 251 6.68 15.65 16.73
CA LEU A 251 7.90 14.91 16.40
C LEU A 251 8.01 13.62 17.22
N ILE A 252 8.34 12.54 16.53
CA ILE A 252 8.52 11.20 17.09
C ILE A 252 9.94 10.76 16.77
N ASN A 253 10.77 10.60 17.82
CA ASN A 253 12.16 10.24 17.68
C ASN A 253 12.34 8.78 18.03
N PHE A 254 12.89 8.00 17.10
CA PHE A 254 13.25 6.62 17.38
C PHE A 254 14.51 6.57 18.22
N LYS A 255 14.71 5.46 18.95
CA LYS A 255 15.90 5.26 19.77
C LYS A 255 17.18 5.47 18.94
N PRO A 256 18.12 6.31 19.39
CA PRO A 256 19.36 6.55 18.68
C PRO A 256 20.28 5.32 18.71
N LEU A 257 21.00 5.12 17.62
CA LEU A 257 22.10 4.15 17.52
C LEU A 257 23.44 4.86 17.64
N SER A 258 24.32 4.33 18.49
CA SER A 258 25.67 4.86 18.69
C SER A 258 26.60 4.52 17.51
N LEU A 259 27.32 5.53 17.04
CA LEU A 259 28.28 5.51 15.93
C LEU A 259 29.67 5.18 16.48
N ASN A 260 29.90 3.92 16.86
CA ASN A 260 31.22 3.44 17.25
C ASN A 260 31.99 2.89 16.04
N GLY A 261 33.15 3.49 15.72
CA GLY A 261 34.21 2.96 14.86
C GLY A 261 33.92 2.77 13.36
N SER A 262 32.66 2.81 12.93
CA SER A 262 32.24 2.63 11.54
C SER A 262 32.07 3.98 10.83
N SER A 263 32.21 4.01 9.50
CA SER A 263 31.93 5.22 8.72
C SER A 263 30.44 5.63 8.84
N LEU A 264 30.18 6.94 8.79
CA LEU A 264 28.82 7.50 8.87
C LEU A 264 27.86 6.84 7.85
N GLN A 265 28.34 6.57 6.64
CA GLN A 265 27.54 5.97 5.57
C GLN A 265 27.09 4.55 5.88
N VAL A 266 27.94 3.72 6.48
CA VAL A 266 27.57 2.34 6.87
C VAL A 266 26.50 2.37 7.95
N ARG A 267 26.63 3.26 8.95
CA ARG A 267 25.66 3.38 10.04
C ARG A 267 24.33 3.96 9.60
N ILE A 268 24.35 4.93 8.69
CA ILE A 268 23.14 5.42 8.03
C ILE A 268 22.40 4.27 7.34
N GLN A 269 23.12 3.38 6.65
CA GLN A 269 22.52 2.21 6.01
C GLN A 269 21.96 1.23 7.04
N GLU A 270 22.65 1.01 8.17
CA GLU A 270 22.15 0.18 9.28
C GLU A 270 20.87 0.76 9.88
N ILE A 271 20.83 2.06 10.19
CA ILE A 271 19.65 2.75 10.72
C ILE A 271 18.51 2.73 9.70
N SER A 272 18.82 3.01 8.44
CA SER A 272 17.83 2.93 7.35
C SER A 272 17.23 1.52 7.29
N ARG A 273 18.05 0.48 7.45
CA ARG A 273 17.60 -0.92 7.45
C ARG A 273 16.79 -1.26 8.70
N GLU A 274 17.22 -0.83 9.89
CA GLU A 274 16.50 -1.06 11.13
C GLU A 274 15.16 -0.33 11.15
N ALA A 275 15.13 0.93 10.71
CA ALA A 275 13.91 1.70 10.50
C ALA A 275 13.02 0.99 9.48
N GLN A 276 13.54 0.58 8.32
CA GLN A 276 12.77 -0.19 7.33
C GLN A 276 12.18 -1.48 7.91
N ILE A 277 12.89 -2.19 8.79
CA ILE A 277 12.40 -3.42 9.43
C ILE A 277 11.31 -3.08 10.47
N ALA A 278 11.58 -2.13 11.36
CA ALA A 278 10.65 -1.71 12.42
C ALA A 278 9.36 -1.14 11.84
N LEU A 279 9.48 -0.45 10.71
CA LEU A 279 8.42 0.27 10.03
C LEU A 279 7.84 -0.48 8.83
N ALA A 280 8.36 -1.69 8.55
CA ALA A 280 7.91 -2.53 7.45
C ALA A 280 6.40 -2.75 7.51
N GLY A 281 5.82 -2.89 8.71
CA GLY A 281 4.38 -3.11 8.88
C GLY A 281 3.50 -1.87 8.68
N PHE A 282 4.08 -0.68 8.52
CA PHE A 282 3.35 0.58 8.64
C PHE A 282 3.59 1.54 7.48
N PHE A 283 4.68 1.41 6.73
CA PHE A 283 5.03 2.42 5.73
C PHE A 283 4.79 1.91 4.32
N VAL A 284 4.15 2.75 3.50
CA VAL A 284 4.01 2.56 2.06
C VAL A 284 4.50 3.83 1.37
N TYR A 285 5.30 3.67 0.32
CA TYR A 285 5.69 4.81 -0.52
C TYR A 285 4.46 5.36 -1.25
N PRO A 286 4.32 6.70 -1.36
CA PRO A 286 3.23 7.28 -2.13
C PRO A 286 3.28 6.79 -3.58
N SER A 287 2.12 6.37 -4.11
CA SER A 287 1.98 5.94 -5.52
C SER A 287 2.10 7.12 -6.49
N HIS A 288 1.72 8.32 -6.06
CA HIS A 288 1.88 9.57 -6.78
C HIS A 288 3.12 10.30 -6.25
N GLN A 289 4.22 10.31 -6.99
CA GLN A 289 5.35 11.17 -6.63
C GLN A 289 5.18 12.53 -7.29
N ASN A 290 4.72 13.50 -6.50
CA ASN A 290 5.22 14.85 -6.72
C ASN A 290 6.64 14.86 -6.11
N LEU A 291 7.68 14.84 -6.93
CA LEU A 291 9.11 14.72 -6.52
C LEU A 291 9.56 15.76 -5.47
N GLN A 292 8.74 16.79 -5.21
CA GLN A 292 9.00 17.82 -4.22
C GLN A 292 8.52 17.48 -2.80
N GLU A 293 7.66 16.48 -2.62
CA GLU A 293 7.04 16.18 -1.34
C GLU A 293 7.60 14.87 -0.74
N ASN A 294 8.54 15.00 0.20
CA ASN A 294 9.20 13.87 0.86
C ASN A 294 8.36 13.34 2.05
N TYR A 295 7.17 12.81 1.79
CA TYR A 295 6.35 12.14 2.80
C TYR A 295 6.12 10.66 2.46
N TRP A 296 5.73 9.92 3.49
CA TRP A 296 5.37 8.52 3.47
C TRP A 296 3.93 8.38 3.93
N TYR A 297 3.29 7.28 3.58
CA TYR A 297 2.04 6.92 4.22
C TYR A 297 2.28 5.96 5.37
N PHE A 298 1.84 6.35 6.56
CA PHE A 298 1.65 5.47 7.70
C PHE A 298 0.28 4.81 7.58
N ILE A 299 0.27 3.48 7.59
CA ILE A 299 -0.92 2.65 7.46
C ILE A 299 -1.23 2.05 8.82
N THR A 300 -2.41 2.35 9.36
CA THR A 300 -2.86 1.76 10.62
C THR A 300 -3.20 0.28 10.44
N LYS A 301 -3.09 -0.53 11.50
CA LYS A 301 -3.51 -1.93 11.46
C LYS A 301 -5.01 -2.08 11.25
N LEU A 302 -5.40 -3.12 10.51
CA LEU A 302 -6.79 -3.51 10.34
C LEU A 302 -7.20 -4.48 11.44
N ASP A 303 -8.25 -4.16 12.19
CA ASP A 303 -8.79 -5.06 13.19
C ASP A 303 -9.73 -6.08 12.53
N VAL A 304 -9.43 -7.38 12.65
CA VAL A 304 -10.26 -8.48 12.14
C VAL A 304 -10.46 -9.49 13.26
N GLY A 305 -11.68 -9.51 13.82
CA GLY A 305 -11.98 -10.26 15.03
C GLY A 305 -11.07 -9.83 16.19
N ALA A 306 -10.37 -10.78 16.81
CA ALA A 306 -9.46 -10.50 17.92
C ALA A 306 -8.01 -10.18 17.50
N ARG A 307 -7.73 -9.98 16.20
CA ARG A 307 -6.37 -9.74 15.69
C ARG A 307 -6.25 -8.39 15.00
N ARG A 308 -5.11 -7.73 15.22
CA ARG A 308 -4.71 -6.49 14.54
C ARG A 308 -3.71 -6.82 13.44
N LEU A 309 -4.13 -6.70 12.18
CA LEU A 309 -3.39 -7.13 11.00
C LEU A 309 -2.54 -6.00 10.44
N VAL A 310 -1.32 -6.33 9.99
CA VAL A 310 -0.58 -5.44 9.09
C VAL A 310 -1.37 -5.34 7.78
N TRP A 311 -1.72 -4.12 7.39
CA TRP A 311 -2.56 -3.89 6.23
C TRP A 311 -1.90 -2.99 5.20
N ARG A 312 -2.38 -3.05 3.96
CA ARG A 312 -1.86 -2.28 2.82
C ARG A 312 -3.03 -1.78 1.95
N PRO A 313 -2.99 -0.53 1.46
CA PRO A 313 -4.02 0.01 0.57
C PRO A 313 -4.35 -0.89 -0.63
N ILE A 314 -3.32 -1.51 -1.23
CA ILE A 314 -3.47 -2.47 -2.34
C ILE A 314 -4.41 -3.64 -2.01
N LEU A 315 -4.48 -4.09 -0.76
CA LEU A 315 -5.37 -5.16 -0.31
C LEU A 315 -6.81 -4.67 -0.26
N SER A 316 -7.03 -3.45 0.24
CA SER A 316 -8.37 -2.84 0.24
C SER A 316 -8.87 -2.59 -1.16
N ASN A 317 -8.05 -2.05 -2.07
CA ASN A 317 -8.42 -1.89 -3.47
C ASN A 317 -8.73 -3.23 -4.14
N TYR A 318 -7.94 -4.27 -3.85
CA TYR A 318 -8.20 -5.62 -4.35
C TYR A 318 -9.54 -6.19 -3.86
N LEU A 319 -9.84 -6.03 -2.56
CA LEU A 319 -11.08 -6.48 -1.96
C LEU A 319 -12.29 -5.66 -2.43
N PHE A 320 -12.14 -4.34 -2.59
CA PHE A 320 -13.21 -3.47 -3.07
C PHE A 320 -13.56 -3.77 -4.53
N ALA A 321 -12.55 -4.04 -5.39
CA ALA A 321 -12.80 -4.55 -6.73
C ALA A 321 -13.63 -5.86 -6.71
N PHE A 322 -13.33 -6.77 -5.78
CA PHE A 322 -14.11 -8.00 -5.58
C PHE A 322 -15.55 -7.71 -5.10
N VAL A 323 -15.75 -6.71 -4.25
CA VAL A 323 -17.09 -6.27 -3.84
C VAL A 323 -17.88 -5.76 -5.03
N LEU A 324 -17.34 -4.83 -5.81
CA LEU A 324 -18.01 -4.29 -7.00
C LEU A 324 -18.33 -5.39 -8.02
N SER A 325 -17.39 -6.33 -8.18
CA SER A 325 -17.57 -7.55 -8.98
C SER A 325 -18.77 -8.40 -8.53
N THR A 326 -19.01 -8.47 -7.22
CA THR A 326 -20.08 -9.27 -6.62
C THR A 326 -21.40 -8.52 -6.66
N ILE A 327 -21.39 -7.21 -6.38
CA ILE A 327 -22.55 -6.33 -6.49
C ILE A 327 -23.13 -6.35 -7.89
N LEU A 328 -22.30 -6.22 -8.92
CA LEU A 328 -22.77 -6.31 -10.31
C LEU A 328 -23.56 -7.60 -10.60
N ARG A 329 -23.13 -8.72 -10.01
CA ARG A 329 -23.70 -10.04 -10.27
C ARG A 329 -24.94 -10.35 -9.46
N TYR A 330 -25.00 -9.89 -8.21
CA TYR A 330 -26.02 -10.33 -7.25
C TYR A 330 -26.85 -9.20 -6.63
N TYR A 331 -26.35 -7.95 -6.68
CA TYR A 331 -27.03 -6.77 -6.11
C TYR A 331 -27.00 -5.56 -7.05
N PRO A 332 -27.35 -5.71 -8.34
CA PRO A 332 -27.20 -4.64 -9.31
C PRO A 332 -27.93 -3.35 -8.88
N PHE A 333 -29.03 -3.47 -8.12
CA PHE A 333 -29.81 -2.34 -7.61
C PHE A 333 -28.99 -1.31 -6.81
N LEU A 334 -27.91 -1.71 -6.14
CA LEU A 334 -27.02 -0.79 -5.42
C LEU A 334 -26.32 0.21 -6.37
N PHE A 335 -26.15 -0.13 -7.65
CA PHE A 335 -25.59 0.76 -8.68
C PHE A 335 -26.62 1.60 -9.44
N TYR A 336 -27.92 1.39 -9.20
CA TYR A 336 -28.98 2.10 -9.91
C TYR A 336 -29.77 3.05 -9.00
N SER A 337 -29.42 3.11 -7.73
CA SER A 337 -29.86 4.20 -6.86
C SER A 337 -28.92 5.39 -7.07
N ASP A 338 -29.45 6.61 -7.20
CA ASP A 338 -28.68 7.86 -7.10
C ASP A 338 -28.26 8.08 -5.63
N SER A 339 -27.46 7.15 -5.12
CA SER A 339 -27.05 7.04 -3.73
C SER A 339 -25.56 7.31 -3.58
N GLN A 340 -25.16 7.58 -2.34
CA GLN A 340 -23.75 7.69 -1.96
C GLN A 340 -22.96 6.42 -2.35
N ASP A 341 -23.60 5.25 -2.29
CA ASP A 341 -23.03 3.95 -2.65
C ASP A 341 -22.70 3.84 -4.15
N SER A 342 -23.56 4.39 -5.01
CA SER A 342 -23.28 4.48 -6.45
C SER A 342 -22.13 5.44 -6.72
N PHE A 343 -22.12 6.61 -6.06
CA PHE A 343 -21.07 7.61 -6.23
C PHE A 343 -19.70 7.08 -5.80
N ILE A 344 -19.59 6.45 -4.62
CA ILE A 344 -18.30 5.94 -4.13
C ILE A 344 -17.77 4.82 -5.01
N SER A 345 -18.66 3.99 -5.55
CA SER A 345 -18.32 2.91 -6.49
C SER A 345 -17.78 3.47 -7.81
N GLU A 346 -18.44 4.50 -8.35
CA GLU A 346 -18.00 5.21 -9.56
C GLU A 346 -16.66 5.94 -9.32
N ALA A 347 -16.54 6.67 -8.21
CA ALA A 347 -15.33 7.37 -7.82
C ALA A 347 -14.15 6.40 -7.72
N TRP A 348 -14.35 5.23 -7.09
CA TRP A 348 -13.31 4.21 -7.01
C TRP A 348 -12.91 3.73 -8.40
N CYS A 349 -13.88 3.36 -9.24
CA CYS A 349 -13.62 2.86 -10.60
C CYS A 349 -12.85 3.87 -11.47
N ASN A 350 -12.98 5.16 -11.20
CA ASN A 350 -12.32 6.23 -11.95
C ASN A 350 -10.94 6.61 -11.39
N GLN A 351 -10.70 6.42 -10.08
CA GLN A 351 -9.52 6.95 -9.40
C GLN A 351 -8.54 5.85 -8.93
N SER A 352 -9.05 4.83 -8.25
CA SER A 352 -8.20 3.84 -7.54
C SER A 352 -7.49 2.80 -8.41
N PRO A 353 -7.96 2.42 -9.61
CA PRO A 353 -7.27 1.44 -10.44
C PRO A 353 -5.86 1.82 -10.84
N GLU A 354 -5.60 3.11 -11.12
CA GLU A 354 -4.26 3.59 -11.45
C GLU A 354 -3.31 3.41 -10.25
N THR A 355 -3.71 3.91 -9.08
CA THR A 355 -2.97 3.73 -7.83
C THR A 355 -2.68 2.28 -7.54
N THR A 356 -3.67 1.40 -7.72
CA THR A 356 -3.51 -0.04 -7.49
C THR A 356 -2.48 -0.65 -8.45
N LEU A 357 -2.51 -0.25 -9.73
CA LEU A 357 -1.55 -0.69 -10.73
C LEU A 357 -0.13 -0.21 -10.40
N ARG A 358 0.01 1.05 -9.96
CA ARG A 358 1.27 1.62 -9.47
C ARG A 358 1.82 0.81 -8.29
N GLN A 359 1.00 0.59 -7.26
CA GLN A 359 1.38 -0.21 -6.08
C GLN A 359 1.79 -1.64 -6.47
N LEU A 360 1.07 -2.29 -7.39
CA LEU A 360 1.44 -3.61 -7.90
C LEU A 360 2.81 -3.59 -8.59
N LEU A 361 3.07 -2.62 -9.47
CA LEU A 361 4.39 -2.50 -10.12
C LEU A 361 5.51 -2.34 -9.09
N MET A 362 5.31 -1.49 -8.08
CA MET A 362 6.29 -1.25 -7.03
C MET A 362 6.65 -2.54 -6.27
N GLU A 363 5.67 -3.41 -6.05
CA GLU A 363 5.88 -4.71 -5.43
C GLU A 363 6.72 -5.66 -6.30
N PHE A 364 6.68 -5.55 -7.63
CA PHE A 364 7.51 -6.36 -8.52
C PHE A 364 8.98 -5.93 -8.53
N THR A 365 9.28 -4.65 -8.33
CA THR A 365 10.57 -4.09 -8.73
C THR A 365 11.53 -3.78 -7.59
N ASN A 366 11.02 -3.70 -6.35
CA ASN A 366 11.71 -3.36 -5.10
C ASN A 366 13.17 -2.85 -5.23
N PRO A 367 13.44 -1.53 -5.26
CA PRO A 367 12.49 -0.43 -5.05
C PRO A 367 11.61 -0.15 -6.29
N SER A 368 10.59 0.69 -6.09
CA SER A 368 9.68 1.18 -7.13
C SER A 368 10.42 1.63 -8.40
N ILE A 369 10.10 1.02 -9.54
CA ILE A 369 10.41 1.63 -10.84
C ILE A 369 9.57 2.91 -10.93
N ARG A 370 10.27 4.04 -10.84
CA ARG A 370 10.15 5.26 -11.66
C ARG A 370 8.85 5.37 -12.44
N LEU A 371 7.88 5.98 -11.81
CA LEU A 371 6.69 6.45 -12.47
C LEU A 371 6.58 7.91 -12.08
N ASN A 372 7.03 8.77 -12.99
CA ASN A 372 6.83 10.20 -12.91
C ASN A 372 5.38 10.54 -13.26
#